data_AF-A0A2G1ZGA0-F1
#
_entry.id   AF-A0A2G1ZGA0-F1
#
_cell.length_a   1.000
_cell.length_b   1.000
_cell.length_c   1.000
_cell.angle_alpha   90.00
_cell.angle_beta   90.00
_cell.angle_gamma   90.00
#
_symmetry.space_group_name_H-M   'P 1'
#
loop_
_entity.id
_entity.type
_entity.pdbx_description
1 polymer ?
#
loop_
_entity_poly.entity_id
_entity_poly.type
_entity_poly.pdbx_seq_one_letter_code
_entity_poly.pdbx_strand_id
1 'polypeptide(L)'
;MSSMAEVIQYPDRPTESRELLKVIKMSVVDKRKRLGWQDKDLEAREVIGRWIDGRDGTSNKLTLYRQDDKIYLEIWSSDGCHSLDVMMCTQTEQGLRLEDKGGNIFGEYFLLTDDNSLQFCNSSECYYTAKAA
;
A
#
# COMPACT_ATOMS: atom_id res chain seq x y z
N MET A 1 -49.97 -46.46 -16.51
CA MET A 1 -48.78 -45.75 -17.02
C MET A 1 -48.24 -44.92 -15.87
N SER A 2 -47.16 -45.35 -15.21
CA SER A 2 -46.62 -44.69 -14.02
C SER A 2 -45.35 -43.92 -14.43
N SER A 3 -45.40 -42.60 -14.34
CA SER A 3 -44.28 -41.71 -14.68
C SER A 3 -43.29 -41.68 -13.52
N MET A 4 -42.12 -42.30 -13.69
CA MET A 4 -40.96 -42.13 -12.81
C MET A 4 -40.31 -40.80 -13.15
N ALA A 5 -40.50 -39.79 -12.31
CA ALA A 5 -39.57 -38.66 -12.26
C ALA A 5 -38.38 -39.10 -11.39
N GLU A 6 -37.31 -39.56 -12.03
CA GLU A 6 -36.01 -39.71 -11.35
C GLU A 6 -35.56 -38.32 -10.88
N VAL A 7 -35.64 -38.11 -9.57
CA VAL A 7 -35.01 -36.96 -8.91
C VAL A 7 -33.51 -37.21 -8.98
N ILE A 8 -32.83 -36.53 -9.90
CA ILE A 8 -31.37 -36.51 -9.99
C ILE A 8 -30.85 -35.85 -8.70
N GLN A 9 -30.50 -36.66 -7.71
CA GLN A 9 -29.77 -36.22 -6.53
C GLN A 9 -28.33 -35.96 -6.94
N TYR A 10 -27.97 -34.68 -7.03
CA TYR A 10 -26.58 -34.28 -7.18
C TYR A 10 -25.80 -34.71 -5.93
N PRO A 11 -24.68 -35.43 -6.05
CA PRO A 11 -23.88 -35.81 -4.91
C PRO A 11 -23.44 -34.56 -4.14
N ASP A 12 -23.39 -34.68 -2.81
CA ASP A 12 -22.92 -33.63 -1.91
C ASP A 12 -21.60 -33.07 -2.44
N ARG A 13 -21.62 -31.82 -2.90
CA ARG A 13 -20.42 -31.21 -3.49
C ARG A 13 -19.29 -31.23 -2.47
N PRO A 14 -18.05 -31.56 -2.88
CA PRO A 14 -16.91 -31.63 -1.97
C PRO A 14 -16.76 -30.31 -1.20
N THR A 15 -16.46 -30.38 0.09
CA THR A 15 -16.43 -29.25 1.03
C THR A 15 -15.63 -28.06 0.51
N GLU A 16 -14.56 -28.31 -0.24
CA GLU A 16 -13.74 -27.29 -0.91
C GLU A 16 -14.55 -26.38 -1.86
N SER A 17 -15.50 -26.95 -2.61
CA SER A 17 -16.37 -26.19 -3.51
C SER A 17 -17.35 -25.29 -2.76
N ARG A 18 -17.78 -25.67 -1.54
CA ARG A 18 -18.65 -24.85 -0.68
C ARG A 18 -17.87 -23.67 -0.11
N GLU A 19 -16.62 -23.89 0.27
CA GLU A 19 -15.73 -22.82 0.74
C GLU A 19 -15.40 -21.82 -0.36
N LEU A 20 -15.12 -22.29 -1.59
CA LEU A 20 -14.93 -21.41 -2.74
C LEU A 20 -16.19 -20.60 -3.09
N LEU A 21 -17.37 -21.22 -3.02
CA LEU A 21 -18.64 -20.53 -3.25
C LEU A 21 -18.94 -19.46 -2.18
N LYS A 22 -18.57 -19.71 -0.92
CA LYS A 22 -18.65 -18.69 0.13
C LYS A 22 -17.78 -17.49 -0.21
N VAL A 23 -16.54 -17.72 -0.64
CA VAL A 23 -15.62 -16.64 -1.06
C VAL A 23 -16.18 -15.86 -2.23
N ILE A 24 -16.66 -16.53 -3.29
CA ILE A 24 -17.21 -15.87 -4.48
C ILE A 24 -18.39 -14.97 -4.12
N LYS A 25 -19.27 -15.43 -3.23
CA LYS A 25 -20.47 -14.70 -2.78
C LYS A 25 -20.19 -13.57 -1.78
N MET A 26 -18.98 -13.47 -1.24
CA MET A 26 -18.63 -12.35 -0.36
C MET A 26 -18.63 -11.02 -1.13
N SER A 27 -19.09 -9.97 -0.45
CA SER A 27 -18.98 -8.61 -0.97
C SER A 27 -17.50 -8.24 -1.15
N VAL A 28 -17.22 -7.29 -2.05
CA VAL A 28 -15.85 -6.78 -2.24
C VAL A 28 -15.28 -6.23 -0.92
N VAL A 29 -16.13 -5.64 -0.07
CA VAL A 29 -15.76 -5.13 1.26
C VAL A 29 -15.35 -6.27 2.20
N ASP A 30 -16.11 -7.35 2.25
CA ASP A 30 -15.80 -8.50 3.14
C ASP A 30 -14.60 -9.29 2.63
N LYS A 31 -14.42 -9.37 1.30
CA LYS A 31 -13.21 -9.92 0.70
C LYS A 31 -11.99 -9.11 1.12
N ARG A 32 -12.07 -7.77 1.09
CA ARG A 32 -11.00 -6.87 1.55
C ARG A 32 -10.72 -7.02 3.04
N LYS A 33 -11.75 -7.11 3.89
CA LYS A 33 -11.60 -7.38 5.34
C LYS A 33 -10.96 -8.73 5.63
N ARG A 34 -11.34 -9.78 4.88
CA ARG A 34 -10.77 -11.13 5.02
C ARG A 34 -9.33 -11.21 4.51
N LEU A 35 -9.02 -10.46 3.45
CA LEU A 35 -7.66 -10.20 3.00
C LEU A 35 -6.94 -9.19 3.90
N GLY A 36 -7.37 -9.01 5.16
CA GLY A 36 -6.82 -8.14 6.20
C GLY A 36 -5.38 -8.48 6.57
N TRP A 37 -4.48 -8.41 5.59
CA TRP A 37 -3.04 -8.23 5.75
C TRP A 37 -2.75 -6.89 6.43
N GLN A 38 -3.66 -5.90 6.33
CA GLN A 38 -3.53 -4.61 7.00
C GLN A 38 -3.38 -4.77 8.53
N ASP A 39 -4.25 -5.50 9.23
CA ASP A 39 -4.22 -5.48 10.70
C ASP A 39 -3.08 -6.29 11.33
N LYS A 40 -2.55 -7.32 10.65
CA LYS A 40 -1.41 -8.10 11.17
C LYS A 40 -0.04 -7.51 10.83
N ASP A 41 0.10 -6.81 9.70
CA ASP A 41 1.33 -6.09 9.36
C ASP A 41 1.44 -4.75 10.08
N LEU A 42 0.33 -4.13 10.49
CA LEU A 42 0.34 -2.82 11.16
C LEU A 42 1.10 -2.83 12.50
N GLU A 43 1.11 -3.95 13.23
CA GLU A 43 1.84 -4.07 14.51
C GLU A 43 3.37 -4.12 14.33
N ALA A 44 3.87 -4.48 13.14
CA ALA A 44 5.30 -4.59 12.85
C ALA A 44 5.89 -3.34 12.16
N ARG A 45 5.06 -2.34 11.83
CA ARG A 45 5.48 -1.14 11.11
C ARG A 45 5.88 -0.03 12.08
N GLU A 46 7.16 0.31 12.09
CA GLU A 46 7.65 1.51 12.76
C GLU A 46 7.43 2.71 11.82
N VAL A 47 6.41 3.51 12.09
CA VAL A 47 6.12 4.67 11.25
C VAL A 47 7.09 5.81 11.55
N ILE A 48 7.84 6.20 10.54
CA ILE A 48 8.82 7.29 10.60
C ILE A 48 8.10 8.64 10.48
N GLY A 49 7.16 8.75 9.54
CA GLY A 49 6.38 9.97 9.38
C GLY A 49 5.24 9.86 8.37
N ARG A 50 4.40 10.89 8.39
CA ARG A 50 3.22 11.02 7.52
C ARG A 50 3.10 12.45 7.01
N TRP A 51 2.81 12.57 5.72
CA TRP A 51 2.69 13.86 5.05
C TRP A 51 1.58 13.84 3.99
N ILE A 52 1.22 15.02 3.51
CA ILE A 52 0.29 15.25 2.42
C ILE A 52 1.04 15.96 1.29
N ASP A 53 1.05 15.35 0.10
CA ASP A 53 1.41 16.01 -1.14
C ASP A 53 0.17 16.70 -1.72
N GLY A 54 0.28 18.02 -1.93
CA GLY A 54 -0.78 18.89 -2.41
C GLY A 54 -0.47 19.64 -3.70
N ARG A 55 0.57 19.24 -4.45
CA ARG A 55 1.09 20.02 -5.60
C ARG A 55 0.13 20.19 -6.77
N ASP A 56 -0.79 19.26 -6.97
CA ASP A 56 -1.71 19.19 -8.12
C ASP A 56 -3.18 19.32 -7.72
N GLY A 57 -3.44 19.80 -6.50
CA GLY A 57 -4.80 19.84 -5.94
C GLY A 57 -5.34 18.46 -5.55
N THR A 58 -4.58 17.39 -5.76
CA THR A 58 -4.83 16.11 -5.07
C THR A 58 -4.29 16.21 -3.65
N SER A 59 -4.72 15.30 -2.77
CA SER A 59 -4.24 15.23 -1.39
C SER A 59 -3.73 13.82 -1.15
N ASN A 60 -2.60 13.52 -1.79
CA ASN A 60 -1.99 12.21 -1.69
C ASN A 60 -1.36 12.08 -0.30
N LYS A 61 -1.72 11.03 0.42
CA LYS A 61 -1.17 10.74 1.74
C LYS A 61 0.10 9.92 1.59
N LEU A 62 1.19 10.44 2.10
CA LEU A 62 2.50 9.81 2.13
C LEU A 62 2.71 9.22 3.51
N THR A 63 3.08 7.94 3.60
CA THR A 63 3.51 7.30 4.85
C THR A 63 4.87 6.66 4.63
N LEU A 64 5.88 7.10 5.38
CA LEU A 64 7.18 6.46 5.42
C LEU A 64 7.27 5.59 6.67
N TYR A 65 7.63 4.34 6.52
CA TYR A 65 7.75 3.42 7.64
C TYR A 65 8.88 2.41 7.43
N ARG A 66 9.40 1.91 8.54
CA ARG A 66 10.31 0.77 8.57
C ARG A 66 9.51 -0.49 8.89
N GLN A 67 9.78 -1.55 8.16
CA GLN A 67 9.27 -2.88 8.42
C GLN A 67 10.40 -3.86 8.10
N ASP A 68 10.77 -4.68 9.09
CA ASP A 68 12.01 -5.46 9.09
C ASP A 68 13.23 -4.56 8.84
N ASP A 69 14.16 -4.97 7.97
CA ASP A 69 15.37 -4.22 7.60
C ASP A 69 15.16 -3.29 6.39
N LYS A 70 13.92 -2.93 6.07
CA LYS A 70 13.59 -2.12 4.89
C LYS A 70 12.76 -0.89 5.25
N ILE A 71 12.95 0.15 4.46
CA ILE A 71 12.14 1.37 4.52
C ILE A 71 11.22 1.39 3.30
N TYR A 72 9.96 1.72 3.55
CA TYR A 72 8.89 1.76 2.57
C TYR A 72 8.27 3.15 2.54
N LEU A 73 8.00 3.65 1.34
CA LEU A 73 7.12 4.79 1.13
C LEU A 73 5.82 4.29 0.53
N GLU A 74 4.72 4.57 1.21
CA GLU A 74 3.37 4.27 0.76
C GLU A 74 2.67 5.58 0.41
N ILE A 75 2.09 5.65 -0.80
CA ILE A 75 1.37 6.83 -1.30
C ILE A 75 -0.06 6.44 -1.57
N TRP A 76 -1.02 7.04 -0.88
CA TRP A 76 -2.45 6.86 -1.10
C TRP A 76 -3.05 8.08 -1.78
N SER A 77 -3.60 7.88 -2.97
CA SER A 77 -4.38 8.91 -3.65
C SER A 77 -5.84 8.90 -3.21
N SER A 78 -6.53 10.02 -3.44
CA SER A 78 -7.92 10.23 -3.00
C SER A 78 -8.94 9.30 -3.67
N ASP A 79 -8.60 8.73 -4.83
CA ASP A 79 -9.38 7.72 -5.54
C ASP A 79 -9.25 6.30 -4.95
N GLY A 80 -8.40 6.13 -3.93
CA GLY A 80 -8.14 4.86 -3.28
C GLY A 80 -7.09 3.99 -3.98
N CYS A 81 -6.44 4.49 -5.03
CA CYS A 81 -5.22 3.89 -5.56
C CYS A 81 -4.07 4.13 -4.57
N HIS A 82 -3.08 3.24 -4.59
CA HIS A 82 -1.85 3.45 -3.84
C HIS A 82 -0.64 2.86 -4.56
N SER A 83 0.52 3.45 -4.29
CA SER A 83 1.84 2.86 -4.59
C SER A 83 2.54 2.49 -3.29
N LEU A 84 3.43 1.50 -3.37
CA LEU A 84 4.26 1.05 -2.27
C LEU A 84 5.66 0.76 -2.81
N ASP A 85 6.60 1.63 -2.44
CA ASP A 85 7.95 1.62 -2.99
C ASP A 85 8.96 1.30 -1.89
N VAL A 86 9.95 0.46 -2.20
CA VAL A 86 11.05 0.14 -1.28
C VAL A 86 12.15 1.17 -1.47
N MET A 87 12.55 1.83 -0.39
CA MET A 87 13.52 2.91 -0.46
C MET A 87 14.93 2.44 -0.17
N MET A 88 15.86 2.84 -1.03
CA MET A 88 17.28 2.93 -0.72
C MET A 88 17.54 4.21 0.06
N CYS A 89 18.25 4.08 1.18
CA CYS A 89 18.46 5.18 2.11
C CYS A 89 19.94 5.51 2.19
N THR A 90 20.28 6.78 1.98
CA THR A 90 21.65 7.30 2.09
C THR A 90 21.66 8.44 3.08
N GLN A 91 22.47 8.33 4.14
CA GLN A 91 22.63 9.42 5.10
C GLN A 91 23.39 10.57 4.43
N THR A 92 22.89 11.79 4.64
CA THR A 92 23.50 13.04 4.16
C THR A 92 23.65 14.02 5.33
N GLU A 93 24.31 15.15 5.09
CA GLU A 93 24.44 16.23 6.07
C GLU A 93 23.10 16.89 6.43
N GLN A 94 22.10 16.79 5.56
CA GLN A 94 20.79 17.44 5.71
C GLN A 94 19.71 16.50 6.23
N GLY A 95 20.02 15.19 6.33
CA GLY A 95 19.08 14.14 6.71
C GLY A 95 19.23 12.89 5.85
N LEU A 96 18.14 12.15 5.71
CA LEU A 96 18.10 10.87 5.01
C LEU A 96 17.57 11.02 3.59
N ARG A 97 18.42 10.77 2.59
CA ARG A 97 18.02 10.71 1.18
C ARG A 97 17.37 9.35 0.90
N LEU A 98 16.20 9.37 0.28
CA LEU A 98 15.36 8.22 -0.03
C LEU A 98 15.16 8.13 -1.54
N GLU A 99 15.63 7.03 -2.12
CA GLU A 99 15.55 6.74 -3.55
C GLU A 99 14.81 5.44 -3.78
N ASP A 100 13.91 5.38 -4.77
CA ASP A 100 13.24 4.13 -5.10
C ASP A 100 14.28 3.08 -5.54
N LYS A 101 14.27 1.92 -4.87
CA LYS A 101 15.11 0.78 -5.20
C LYS A 101 14.80 0.19 -6.58
N GLY A 102 13.56 0.37 -7.08
CA GLY A 102 13.19 0.07 -8.46
C GLY A 102 13.95 0.88 -9.50
N GLY A 103 14.60 1.97 -9.04
CA GLY A 103 15.38 2.88 -9.85
C GLY A 103 14.53 4.03 -10.38
N ASN A 104 15.05 5.25 -10.26
CA ASN A 104 14.46 6.44 -10.87
C ASN A 104 15.41 7.02 -11.92
N ILE A 105 15.02 6.96 -13.19
CA ILE A 105 15.82 7.51 -14.30
C ILE A 105 15.75 9.04 -14.42
N PHE A 106 14.82 9.67 -13.71
CA PHE A 106 14.64 11.12 -13.71
C PHE A 106 15.47 11.81 -12.61
N GLY A 107 16.11 11.03 -11.74
CA GLY A 107 16.96 11.54 -10.66
C GLY A 107 16.20 12.25 -9.53
N GLU A 108 14.89 12.02 -9.42
CA GLU A 108 14.09 12.53 -8.30
C GLU A 108 14.25 11.62 -7.09
N TYR A 109 14.31 12.25 -5.93
CA TYR A 109 14.44 11.58 -4.63
C TYR A 109 13.68 12.36 -3.57
N PHE A 110 13.42 11.71 -2.44
CA PHE A 110 12.91 12.39 -1.25
C PHE A 110 14.05 12.64 -0.28
N LEU A 111 14.03 13.79 0.38
CA LEU A 111 14.91 14.09 1.51
C LEU A 111 14.07 14.19 2.77
N LEU A 112 14.27 13.25 3.69
CA LEU A 112 13.75 13.34 5.05
C LEU A 112 14.76 14.11 5.89
N THR A 113 14.47 15.36 6.20
CA THR A 113 15.35 16.21 6.99
C THR A 113 15.28 15.86 8.48
N ASP A 114 16.29 16.28 9.24
CA ASP A 114 16.39 16.00 10.68
C ASP A 114 15.23 16.60 11.50
N ASP A 115 14.55 17.63 10.96
CA ASP A 115 13.35 18.24 11.54
C ASP A 115 12.04 17.51 11.17
N ASN A 116 12.15 16.34 10.53
CA ASN A 116 11.05 15.49 10.08
C ASN A 116 10.19 16.11 8.94
N SER A 117 10.76 17.04 8.17
CA SER A 117 10.16 17.48 6.91
C SER A 117 10.48 16.51 5.78
N LEU A 118 9.52 16.28 4.89
CA LEU A 118 9.73 15.47 3.70
C LEU A 118 9.78 16.37 2.47
N GLN A 119 10.95 16.46 1.86
CA GLN A 119 11.20 17.28 0.69
C GLN A 119 11.27 16.44 -0.57
N PHE A 120 10.81 16.99 -1.68
CA PHE A 120 10.93 16.43 -3.02
C PHE A 120 12.04 17.16 -3.73
N CYS A 121 13.02 16.40 -4.21
CA CYS A 121 14.24 16.94 -4.77
C CYS A 121 14.58 16.26 -6.09
N ASN A 122 15.37 16.96 -6.89
CA ASN A 122 16.01 16.44 -8.08
C ASN A 122 17.51 16.72 -8.01
N SER A 123 18.24 16.50 -9.10
CA SER A 123 19.69 16.74 -9.17
C SER A 123 20.10 18.21 -8.95
N SER A 124 19.18 19.16 -9.10
CA SER A 124 19.44 20.60 -9.06
C SER A 124 19.00 21.25 -7.74
N GLU A 125 17.82 20.89 -7.23
CA GLU A 125 17.24 21.52 -6.03
C GLU A 125 16.16 20.65 -5.38
N CYS A 126 15.77 21.04 -4.16
CA CYS A 126 14.55 20.58 -3.49
C CYS A 126 13.42 21.57 -3.79
N TYR A 127 12.49 21.16 -4.64
CA TYR A 127 11.51 22.04 -5.27
C TYR A 127 10.15 22.06 -4.54
N TYR A 128 9.93 21.15 -3.59
CA TYR A 128 8.71 21.10 -2.79
C TYR A 128 8.92 20.44 -1.43
N THR A 129 8.14 20.86 -0.43
CA THR A 129 8.09 20.24 0.89
C THR A 129 6.66 19.81 1.19
N ALA A 130 6.48 18.53 1.50
CA ALA A 130 5.20 17.96 1.88
C ALA A 130 4.70 18.56 3.20
N LYS A 131 3.38 18.69 3.35
CA LYS A 131 2.80 19.17 4.60
C LYS A 131 2.68 18.01 5.58
N ALA A 132 3.05 18.20 6.84
CA ALA A 132 2.76 17.21 7.88
C ALA A 132 1.25 16.88 7.89
N ALA A 133 0.92 15.59 7.98
CA ALA A 133 -0.45 15.08 7.98
C ALA A 133 -1.12 15.14 9.36
#